data_AF-A0A1W6LA40-F1
#
_entry.id   AF-A0A1W6LA40-F1
#
_cell.length_a   1.000
_cell.length_b   1.000
_cell.length_c   1.000
_cell.angle_alpha   90.00
_cell.angle_beta   90.00
_cell.angle_gamma   90.00
#
_symmetry.space_group_name_H-M   'P 1'
#
loop_
_entity.id
_entity.type
_entity.pdbx_description
1 polymer ?
#
loop_
_entity_poly.entity_id
_entity_poly.type
_entity_poly.pdbx_seq_one_letter_code
_entity_poly.pdbx_strand_id
1 'polypeptide(L)'
;MAVSSNPFSPWTENPWQHWLPSPSFGGSTFVQPINPWNFTINHINSRAPATEAAVVAKHSYGRQIGRISDLLHTLLTKHHADLLDESSAAEFMAMWREVEAIKATGAAERVRQLAKDLAALKVDDPLEHARLRKLVQGSL
;
A
#
# COMPACT_ATOMS: atom_id res chain seq x y z
N MET A 1 38.03 -21.27 17.14
CA MET A 1 37.03 -20.36 17.75
C MET A 1 36.27 -19.72 16.61
N ALA A 2 35.08 -20.23 16.29
CA ALA A 2 34.29 -19.74 15.16
C ALA A 2 33.40 -18.59 15.64
N VAL A 3 33.62 -17.40 15.08
CA VAL A 3 32.75 -16.25 15.24
C VAL A 3 31.49 -16.52 14.39
N SER A 4 30.38 -16.79 15.07
CA SER A 4 29.05 -16.86 14.47
C SER A 4 28.68 -15.49 13.92
N SER A 5 28.78 -15.29 12.62
CA SER A 5 28.18 -14.14 11.93
C SER A 5 26.66 -14.25 12.03
N ASN A 6 26.08 -13.51 12.96
CA ASN A 6 24.64 -13.36 13.13
C ASN A 6 24.07 -12.66 11.88
N PRO A 7 23.24 -13.30 11.05
CA PRO A 7 22.81 -12.73 9.77
C PRO A 7 21.61 -11.78 9.88
N PHE A 8 21.15 -11.46 11.09
CA PHE A 8 19.99 -10.58 11.29
C PHE A 8 20.44 -9.16 11.64
N SER A 9 20.62 -8.34 10.61
CA SER A 9 20.63 -6.87 10.73
C SER A 9 19.19 -6.38 10.52
N PRO A 10 18.50 -5.84 11.55
CA PRO A 10 17.07 -5.52 11.46
C PRO A 10 16.72 -4.28 10.61
N TRP A 11 17.70 -3.69 9.91
CA TRP A 11 17.56 -2.43 9.19
C TRP A 11 17.94 -2.50 7.70
N THR A 12 18.17 -3.69 7.14
CA THR A 12 18.53 -3.86 5.71
C THR A 12 17.42 -4.45 4.84
N GLU A 13 16.25 -4.74 5.39
CA GLU A 13 15.11 -5.21 4.62
C GLU A 13 14.24 -3.99 4.26
N ASN A 14 14.05 -3.76 2.96
CA ASN A 14 13.24 -2.68 2.43
C ASN A 14 11.80 -2.81 2.98
N PRO A 15 11.38 -1.99 3.96
CA PRO A 15 10.15 -2.21 4.74
C PRO A 15 8.88 -2.08 3.90
N TRP A 16 9.02 -1.59 2.67
CA TRP A 16 7.96 -1.33 1.72
C TRP A 16 7.65 -2.51 0.79
N GLN A 17 8.48 -3.56 0.75
CA GLN A 17 8.23 -4.74 -0.11
C GLN A 17 6.98 -5.54 0.31
N HIS A 18 6.51 -5.36 1.55
CA HIS A 18 5.31 -6.02 2.10
C HIS A 18 3.99 -5.30 1.78
N TRP A 19 4.04 -4.13 1.13
CA TRP A 19 2.85 -3.34 0.78
C TRP A 19 2.22 -3.72 -0.57
N LEU A 20 2.82 -4.66 -1.31
CA LEU A 20 2.26 -5.16 -2.57
C LEU A 20 1.25 -6.28 -2.27
N PRO A 21 -0.03 -6.14 -2.68
CA PRO A 21 -1.02 -7.17 -2.46
C PRO A 21 -0.74 -8.38 -3.35
N SER A 22 -0.61 -9.57 -2.74
CA SER A 22 -0.60 -10.86 -3.45
C SER A 22 -2.01 -11.23 -3.89
N PRO A 23 -2.22 -11.77 -5.11
CA PRO A 23 -3.54 -12.20 -5.57
C PRO A 23 -3.94 -13.50 -4.86
N SER A 24 -4.99 -13.46 -4.02
CA SER A 24 -5.55 -14.66 -3.38
C SER A 24 -6.84 -15.11 -4.07
N PHE A 25 -6.84 -16.34 -4.57
CA PHE A 25 -8.01 -17.04 -5.13
C PHE A 25 -8.64 -17.96 -4.06
N GLY A 26 -9.92 -17.75 -3.74
CA GLY A 26 -10.85 -18.77 -3.21
C GLY A 26 -10.80 -19.11 -1.70
N GLY A 27 -11.95 -19.00 -1.03
CA GLY A 27 -12.21 -19.59 0.30
C GLY A 27 -12.65 -18.58 1.37
N SER A 28 -13.72 -18.90 2.12
CA SER A 28 -14.47 -18.03 3.05
C SER A 28 -13.77 -17.66 4.37
N THR A 29 -12.47 -17.35 4.30
CA THR A 29 -11.71 -16.80 5.42
C THR A 29 -11.19 -15.44 4.94
N PHE A 30 -11.71 -14.35 5.52
CA PHE A 30 -11.20 -13.01 5.20
C PHE A 30 -9.82 -12.83 5.82
N VAL A 31 -8.82 -13.36 5.13
CA VAL A 31 -7.40 -13.20 5.46
C VAL A 31 -6.95 -11.93 4.77
N GLN A 32 -6.77 -10.85 5.54
CA GLN A 32 -6.01 -9.70 5.05
C GLN A 32 -4.56 -9.88 5.52
N PRO A 33 -3.62 -10.24 4.62
CA PRO A 33 -2.21 -10.21 4.95
C PRO A 33 -1.74 -8.75 4.93
N ILE A 34 -2.01 -8.01 6.01
CA ILE A 34 -1.65 -6.58 6.13
C ILE A 34 -0.29 -6.40 6.82
N ASN A 35 0.44 -7.46 7.19
CA ASN A 35 1.81 -7.42 7.75
C ASN A 35 2.44 -8.83 7.83
N PRO A 36 3.77 -8.98 8.05
CA PRO A 36 4.44 -10.28 8.23
C PRO A 36 4.08 -11.01 9.54
N TRP A 37 3.27 -10.40 10.40
CA TRP A 37 2.59 -11.07 11.51
C TRP A 37 1.13 -11.28 11.11
N ASN A 38 0.74 -12.54 10.94
CA ASN A 38 -0.63 -12.92 10.57
C ASN A 38 -1.64 -12.49 11.66
N PHE A 39 -2.25 -11.32 11.52
CA PHE A 39 -3.39 -10.91 12.35
C PHE A 39 -4.69 -11.44 11.74
N THR A 40 -5.00 -12.70 12.06
CA THR A 40 -6.28 -13.31 11.72
C THR A 40 -7.36 -12.73 12.63
N ILE A 41 -8.28 -11.89 12.13
CA ILE A 41 -9.44 -11.44 12.91
C ILE A 41 -10.29 -12.66 13.26
N ASN A 42 -10.33 -13.02 14.54
CA ASN A 42 -11.02 -14.19 15.06
C ASN A 42 -11.53 -13.93 16.49
N HIS A 43 -12.24 -14.89 17.08
CA HIS A 43 -12.77 -14.75 18.44
C HIS A 43 -11.68 -14.66 19.54
N ILE A 44 -10.41 -14.90 19.20
CA ILE A 44 -9.27 -14.82 20.13
C ILE A 44 -8.76 -13.37 20.26
N ASN A 45 -8.77 -12.60 19.18
CA ASN A 45 -8.25 -11.22 19.17
C ASN A 45 -9.32 -10.13 19.01
N SER A 46 -10.58 -10.50 18.72
CA SER A 46 -11.70 -9.57 18.68
C SER A 46 -12.93 -10.14 19.36
N ARG A 47 -13.54 -9.32 20.23
CA ARG A 47 -14.80 -9.65 20.91
C ARG A 47 -16.01 -9.63 19.96
N ALA A 48 -15.88 -9.05 18.77
CA ALA A 48 -16.90 -9.01 17.72
C ALA A 48 -16.25 -9.13 16.32
N PRO A 49 -15.80 -10.34 15.92
CA PRO A 49 -15.00 -10.53 14.69
C PRO A 49 -15.73 -10.09 13.41
N ALA A 50 -17.04 -10.33 13.32
CA ALA A 50 -17.84 -9.93 12.17
C ALA A 50 -17.92 -8.40 12.03
N THR A 51 -18.03 -7.68 13.15
CA THR A 51 -18.03 -6.22 13.17
C THR A 51 -16.66 -5.67 12.79
N GLU A 52 -15.58 -6.23 13.34
CA GLU A 52 -14.22 -5.79 13.02
C GLU A 52 -13.87 -6.04 11.54
N ALA A 53 -14.24 -7.20 10.99
CA ALA A 53 -14.09 -7.49 9.57
C ALA A 53 -14.85 -6.49 8.68
N ALA A 54 -16.08 -6.12 9.07
CA ALA A 54 -16.87 -5.12 8.36
C ALA A 54 -16.24 -3.71 8.42
N VAL A 55 -15.63 -3.33 9.57
CA VAL A 55 -14.90 -2.07 9.72
C VAL A 55 -13.66 -2.07 8.83
N VAL A 56 -12.83 -3.11 8.89
CA VAL A 56 -11.59 -3.23 8.11
C VAL A 56 -11.87 -3.28 6.60
N ALA A 57 -12.95 -3.93 6.18
CA ALA A 57 -13.37 -3.94 4.77
C ALA A 57 -13.68 -2.54 4.23
N LYS A 58 -14.22 -1.63 5.06
CA LYS A 58 -14.53 -0.25 4.68
C LYS A 58 -13.35 0.70 4.90
N HIS A 59 -12.66 0.56 6.01
CA HIS A 59 -11.54 1.38 6.46
C HIS A 59 -10.36 0.49 6.80
N SER A 60 -9.64 0.02 5.78
CA SER A 60 -8.42 -0.75 6.01
C SER A 60 -7.42 0.04 6.87
N TYR A 61 -6.66 -0.67 7.70
CA TYR A 61 -5.66 -0.01 8.56
C TYR A 61 -4.65 0.81 7.75
N GLY A 62 -4.28 0.37 6.54
CA GLY A 62 -3.46 1.18 5.63
C GLY A 62 -4.09 2.53 5.26
N ARG A 63 -5.41 2.59 5.05
CA ARG A 63 -6.13 3.87 4.84
C ARG A 63 -6.19 4.71 6.11
N GLN A 64 -6.33 4.09 7.28
CA GLN A 64 -6.35 4.80 8.56
C GLN A 64 -4.98 5.45 8.83
N ILE A 65 -3.90 4.68 8.69
CA ILE A 65 -2.51 5.17 8.86
C ILE A 65 -2.23 6.27 7.85
N GLY A 66 -2.55 6.08 6.56
CA GLY A 66 -2.34 7.12 5.54
C GLY A 66 -3.00 8.45 5.90
N ARG A 67 -4.25 8.44 6.39
CA ARG A 67 -4.95 9.65 6.83
C ARG A 67 -4.29 10.33 8.04
N ILE A 68 -3.81 9.54 9.00
CA ILE A 68 -3.09 10.06 10.16
C ILE A 68 -1.76 10.70 9.73
N SER A 69 -1.02 10.03 8.85
CA SER A 69 0.22 10.56 8.28
C SER A 69 -0.02 11.88 7.53
N ASP A 70 -1.06 11.98 6.71
CA ASP A 70 -1.38 13.22 5.97
C ASP A 70 -1.78 14.37 6.90
N LEU A 71 -2.52 14.06 7.97
CA LEU A 71 -2.86 15.04 9.00
C LEU A 71 -1.61 15.53 9.74
N LEU A 72 -0.74 14.61 10.17
CA LEU A 72 0.48 14.95 10.89
C LEU A 72 1.44 15.77 10.01
N HIS A 73 1.59 15.40 8.74
CA HIS A 73 2.33 16.21 7.76
C HIS A 73 1.76 17.63 7.66
N THR A 74 0.43 17.76 7.58
CA THR A 74 -0.23 19.07 7.54
C THR A 74 0.00 19.89 8.81
N LEU A 75 -0.07 19.25 9.98
CA LEU A 75 0.16 19.92 11.27
C LEU A 75 1.60 20.42 11.40
N LEU A 76 2.57 19.59 11.07
CA LEU A 76 3.99 19.96 11.09
C LEU A 76 4.28 21.11 10.11
N THR A 77 3.81 20.99 8.87
CA THR A 77 4.13 22.00 7.83
C THR A 77 3.40 23.33 8.01
N LYS A 78 2.20 23.35 8.60
CA LYS A 78 1.40 24.59 8.73
C LYS A 78 1.48 25.25 10.10
N HIS A 79 1.72 24.49 11.16
CA HIS A 79 1.59 24.99 12.53
C HIS A 79 2.86 24.81 13.37
N HIS A 80 3.76 23.89 12.99
CA HIS A 80 4.97 23.56 13.74
C HIS A 80 6.20 23.46 12.84
N ALA A 81 6.37 24.46 11.96
CA ALA A 81 7.49 24.49 11.02
C ALA A 81 8.85 24.58 11.75
N ASP A 82 8.85 25.12 12.97
CA ASP A 82 9.99 25.17 13.89
C ASP A 82 10.46 23.77 14.34
N LEU A 83 9.57 22.78 14.35
CA LEU A 83 9.92 21.41 14.74
C LEU A 83 10.46 20.58 13.57
N LEU A 84 10.46 21.09 12.33
CA LEU A 84 10.86 20.31 11.16
C LEU A 84 12.34 19.89 11.16
N ASP A 85 13.18 20.66 11.86
CA ASP A 85 14.62 20.37 11.99
C ASP A 85 14.93 19.41 13.15
N GLU A 86 13.94 19.09 13.99
CA GLU A 86 14.07 18.06 15.02
C GLU A 86 14.17 16.68 14.38
N SER A 87 15.07 15.83 14.89
CA SER A 87 15.41 14.55 14.24
C SER A 87 14.19 13.68 13.96
N SER A 88 13.25 13.61 14.90
CA SER A 88 12.03 12.81 14.77
C SER A 88 11.05 13.36 13.71
N ALA A 89 10.93 14.67 13.58
CA ALA A 89 10.09 15.29 12.55
C ALA A 89 10.74 15.16 11.17
N ALA A 90 12.07 15.34 11.08
CA ALA A 90 12.83 15.14 9.86
C ALA A 90 12.73 13.69 9.35
N GLU A 91 12.86 12.71 10.24
CA GLU A 91 12.67 11.28 9.93
C GLU A 91 11.25 10.99 9.44
N PHE A 92 10.24 11.52 10.12
CA PHE A 92 8.84 11.40 9.69
C PHE A 92 8.63 12.00 8.29
N MET A 93 9.17 13.20 8.02
CA MET A 93 9.05 13.87 6.73
C MET A 93 9.77 13.11 5.61
N ALA A 94 10.92 12.52 5.89
CA ALA A 94 11.63 11.65 4.95
C ALA A 94 10.77 10.42 4.61
N MET A 95 10.28 9.71 5.62
CA MET A 95 9.39 8.55 5.45
C MET A 95 8.13 8.92 4.66
N TRP A 96 7.46 10.03 4.99
CA TRP A 96 6.24 10.46 4.28
C TRP A 96 6.52 10.71 2.80
N ARG A 97 7.63 11.37 2.46
CA ARG A 97 8.02 11.61 1.06
C ARG A 97 8.32 10.32 0.30
N GLU A 98 8.99 9.37 0.93
CA GLU A 98 9.24 8.04 0.35
C GLU A 98 7.93 7.31 0.03
N VAL A 99 6.98 7.32 0.97
CA VAL A 99 5.65 6.73 0.77
C VAL A 99 4.92 7.38 -0.40
N GLU A 100 4.93 8.70 -0.52
CA GLU A 100 4.31 9.41 -1.65
C GLU A 100 5.00 9.07 -2.98
N ALA A 101 6.33 8.96 -2.99
CA ALA A 101 7.07 8.54 -4.18
C ALA A 101 6.73 7.11 -4.62
N ILE A 102 6.58 6.19 -3.67
CA ILE A 102 6.14 4.81 -3.92
C ILE A 102 4.71 4.80 -4.49
N LYS A 103 3.79 5.56 -3.91
CA LYS A 103 2.41 5.68 -4.41
C LYS A 103 2.37 6.20 -5.85
N ALA A 104 3.16 7.24 -6.16
CA ALA A 104 3.26 7.81 -7.50
C ALA A 104 3.84 6.81 -8.51
N THR A 105 4.92 6.11 -8.13
CA THR A 105 5.54 5.07 -8.96
C THR A 105 4.58 3.92 -9.24
N GLY A 106 3.84 3.46 -8.23
CA GLY A 106 2.83 2.41 -8.39
C GLY A 106 1.68 2.82 -9.29
N ALA A 107 1.26 4.10 -9.27
CA ALA A 107 0.25 4.61 -10.20
C ALA A 107 0.77 4.59 -11.65
N ALA A 108 2.01 5.03 -11.88
CA ALA A 108 2.62 4.97 -13.21
C ALA A 108 2.74 3.54 -13.74
N GLU A 109 3.13 2.58 -12.89
CA GLU A 109 3.24 1.17 -13.31
C GLU A 109 1.87 0.57 -13.67
N ARG A 110 0.80 0.90 -12.94
CA ARG A 110 -0.56 0.48 -13.31
C ARG A 110 -0.97 0.99 -14.70
N VAL A 111 -0.60 2.23 -15.04
CA VAL A 111 -0.86 2.79 -16.38
C VAL A 111 -0.04 2.06 -17.45
N ARG A 112 1.22 1.73 -17.19
CA ARG A 112 2.05 0.92 -18.10
C ARG A 112 1.46 -0.47 -18.30
N GLN A 113 0.98 -1.11 -17.24
CA GLN A 113 0.33 -2.41 -17.33
C GLN A 113 -0.95 -2.34 -18.15
N LEU A 114 -1.82 -1.35 -17.92
CA LEU A 114 -3.00 -1.08 -18.75
C LEU A 114 -2.67 -0.94 -20.24
N ALA A 115 -1.55 -0.26 -20.57
CA ALA A 115 -1.12 -0.13 -21.95
C ALA A 115 -0.69 -1.48 -22.57
N LYS A 116 -0.01 -2.34 -21.80
CA LYS A 116 0.34 -3.71 -22.23
C LYS A 116 -0.91 -4.56 -22.42
N ASP A 117 -1.86 -4.48 -21.49
CA ASP A 117 -3.11 -5.24 -21.53
C ASP A 117 -3.96 -4.81 -22.74
N LEU A 118 -4.04 -3.51 -23.04
CA LEU A 118 -4.68 -3.01 -24.26
C LEU A 118 -3.98 -3.50 -25.53
N ALA A 119 -2.64 -3.58 -25.53
CA ALA A 119 -1.89 -4.09 -26.68
C ALA A 119 -2.14 -5.59 -26.91
N ALA A 120 -2.22 -6.39 -25.85
CA ALA A 120 -2.60 -7.80 -25.93
C ALA A 120 -4.04 -7.96 -26.43
N LEU A 121 -4.98 -7.18 -25.86
CA LEU A 121 -6.39 -7.21 -26.25
C LEU A 121 -6.60 -6.87 -27.73
N LYS A 122 -5.74 -6.04 -28.34
CA LYS A 122 -5.81 -5.74 -29.77
C LYS A 122 -5.66 -7.01 -30.64
N VAL A 123 -4.91 -8.01 -30.17
CA VAL A 123 -4.68 -9.27 -30.88
C VAL A 123 -5.81 -10.25 -30.59
N ASP A 124 -6.20 -10.38 -29.31
CA ASP A 124 -7.13 -11.40 -28.85
C ASP A 124 -8.61 -11.03 -29.12
N ASP A 125 -8.96 -9.75 -28.94
CA ASP A 125 -10.31 -9.21 -29.17
C ASP A 125 -10.25 -7.76 -29.70
N PRO A 126 -10.14 -7.57 -31.03
CA PRO A 126 -10.05 -6.25 -31.64
C PRO A 126 -11.26 -5.35 -31.39
N LEU A 127 -12.46 -5.93 -31.18
CA LEU A 127 -13.70 -5.18 -30.96
C LEU A 127 -13.73 -4.59 -29.55
N GLU A 128 -13.43 -5.40 -28.52
CA GLU A 128 -13.38 -4.89 -27.14
C GLU A 128 -12.22 -3.92 -26.94
N HIS A 129 -11.08 -4.16 -27.59
CA HIS A 129 -9.99 -3.19 -27.62
C HIS A 129 -10.41 -1.84 -28.23
N ALA A 130 -11.18 -1.82 -29.33
CA ALA A 130 -11.68 -0.57 -29.91
C ALA A 130 -12.63 0.18 -28.96
N ARG A 131 -13.47 -0.56 -28.22
CA ARG A 131 -14.38 -0.01 -27.21
C ARG A 131 -13.61 0.62 -26.04
N LEU A 132 -12.68 -0.12 -25.44
CA LEU A 132 -11.89 0.35 -24.29
C LEU A 132 -10.95 1.50 -24.67
N ARG A 133 -10.38 1.49 -25.88
CA ARG A 133 -9.58 2.61 -26.39
C ARG A 133 -10.38 3.91 -26.44
N LYS A 134 -11.62 3.88 -26.96
CA LYS A 134 -12.51 5.06 -26.98
C LYS A 134 -12.83 5.55 -25.56
N LEU A 135 -13.07 4.63 -24.62
CA LEU A 135 -13.34 4.98 -23.22
C LEU A 135 -12.16 5.71 -22.57
N VAL A 136 -10.94 5.21 -22.76
CA VAL A 136 -9.71 5.83 -22.22
C VAL A 136 -9.49 7.21 -22.86
N GLN A 137 -9.67 7.34 -24.17
CA GLN A 137 -9.51 8.62 -24.89
C GLN A 137 -10.52 9.69 -24.46
N GLY A 138 -11.73 9.31 -24.06
CA GLY A 138 -12.74 10.24 -23.56
C GLY A 138 -12.53 10.69 -22.11
N SER A 139 -11.56 10.10 -21.40
CA SER A 139 -11.30 10.36 -19.97
C SER A 139 -10.00 11.15 -19.72
N LEU A 140 -9.24 11.46 -20.78
CA LEU A 140 -8.02 12.28 -20.78
C LEU A 140 -8.31 13.67 -21.34
#